data_AF-K0IJ54-F1
#
_entry.id   AF-K0IJ54-F1
#
_cell.length_a   1.000
_cell.length_b   1.000
_cell.length_c   1.000
_cell.angle_alpha   90.00
_cell.angle_beta   90.00
_cell.angle_gamma   90.00
#
_symmetry.space_group_name_H-M   'P 1'
#
loop_
_entity.id
_entity.type
_entity.pdbx_description
1 polymer ?
#
loop_
_entity_poly.entity_id
_entity_poly.type
_entity_poly.pdbx_seq_one_letter_code
_entity_poly.pdbx_strand_id
1 'polypeptide(L)'
;MSEDHHQRLEQTASAIEDLLYMEVIKLGDEQDKALLSPHFSIVVSNVMANMKLNEDAGSSDTMKLMYYSLLIYMNEHLKMPKPLIMALGNDLEKNRESMESGKLITTYVAVLSEIWAQNRRQANNNK
;
A
#
# COMPACT_ATOMS: atom_id res chain seq x y z
N MET A 1 14.62 -0.95 -24.43
CA MET A 1 13.77 -0.55 -23.28
C MET A 1 13.15 0.78 -23.66
N SER A 2 11.82 0.93 -23.70
CA SER A 2 11.20 2.23 -24.04
C SER A 2 11.29 3.20 -22.85
N GLU A 3 11.30 4.51 -23.12
CA GLU A 3 11.33 5.57 -22.09
C GLU A 3 10.22 5.39 -21.05
N ASP A 4 9.02 4.97 -21.47
CA ASP A 4 7.88 4.66 -20.59
C ASP A 4 8.19 3.58 -19.55
N HIS A 5 8.99 2.58 -19.90
CA HIS A 5 9.37 1.51 -18.98
C HIS A 5 10.37 2.02 -17.93
N HIS A 6 11.28 2.92 -18.32
CA HIS A 6 12.24 3.50 -17.39
C HIS A 6 11.54 4.40 -16.37
N GLN A 7 10.63 5.25 -16.84
CA GLN A 7 9.86 6.15 -15.98
C GLN A 7 8.97 5.39 -14.97
N ARG A 8 8.33 4.30 -15.39
CA ARG A 8 7.55 3.45 -14.47
C ARG A 8 8.43 2.75 -13.42
N LEU A 9 9.64 2.35 -13.81
CA LEU A 9 10.58 1.72 -12.90
C LEU A 9 11.04 2.71 -11.82
N GLU A 10 11.40 3.94 -12.22
CA GLU A 10 11.78 5.01 -11.29
C GLU A 10 10.64 5.37 -10.33
N GLN A 11 9.40 5.50 -10.84
CA GLN A 11 8.23 5.76 -9.99
C GLN A 11 7.99 4.65 -8.96
N THR A 12 8.19 3.39 -9.37
CA THR A 12 8.03 2.24 -8.48
C THR A 12 9.15 2.21 -7.44
N ALA A 13 10.39 2.50 -7.83
CA ALA A 13 11.52 2.56 -6.91
C ALA A 13 11.34 3.66 -5.86
N SER A 14 10.98 4.88 -6.30
CA SER A 14 10.66 5.99 -5.40
C SER A 14 9.52 5.64 -4.44
N ALA A 15 8.48 4.96 -4.93
CA ALA A 15 7.38 4.50 -4.07
C ALA A 15 7.82 3.48 -3.02
N ILE A 16 8.74 2.57 -3.35
CA ILE A 16 9.30 1.62 -2.39
C ILE A 16 10.12 2.35 -1.33
N GLU A 17 10.95 3.31 -1.73
CA GLU A 17 11.73 4.15 -0.80
C GLU A 17 10.83 4.91 0.17
N ASP A 18 9.77 5.56 -0.33
CA ASP A 18 8.80 6.26 0.50
C ASP A 18 8.10 5.32 1.49
N LEU A 19 7.69 4.13 1.04
CA LEU A 19 7.04 3.13 1.89
C LEU A 19 7.97 2.56 2.97
N LEU A 20 9.27 2.44 2.67
CA LEU A 20 10.30 2.09 3.66
C LEU A 20 10.50 3.22 4.67
N TYR A 21 10.59 4.47 4.19
CA TYR A 21 10.75 5.64 5.05
C TYR A 21 9.55 5.86 5.98
N MET A 22 8.33 5.59 5.49
CA MET A 22 7.11 5.61 6.29
C MET A 22 6.95 4.39 7.21
N GLU A 23 7.88 3.43 7.18
CA GLU A 23 7.81 2.17 7.95
C GLU A 23 6.55 1.34 7.66
N VAL A 24 5.96 1.49 6.47
CA VAL A 24 4.80 0.71 6.00
C VAL A 24 5.26 -0.69 5.59
N ILE A 25 6.45 -0.78 5.00
CA ILE A 25 7.10 -2.02 4.61
C ILE A 25 8.48 -2.13 5.26
N LYS A 26 9.03 -3.33 5.27
CA LYS A 26 10.41 -3.63 5.66
C LYS A 26 11.04 -4.58 4.66
N LEU A 27 12.37 -4.56 4.55
CA LEU A 27 13.10 -5.58 3.83
C LEU A 27 13.22 -6.84 4.72
N GLY A 28 13.03 -8.00 4.13
CA GLY A 28 13.21 -9.30 4.79
C GLY A 28 14.68 -9.62 5.04
N ASP A 29 14.92 -10.65 5.85
CA ASP A 29 16.28 -11.07 6.25
C ASP A 29 17.13 -11.51 5.04
N GLU A 30 16.48 -12.01 3.99
CA GLU A 30 17.05 -12.10 2.64
C GLU A 30 16.70 -10.80 1.92
N GLN A 31 17.69 -9.95 1.68
CA GLN A 31 17.60 -8.54 1.22
C GLN A 31 16.80 -8.29 -0.09
N ASP A 32 16.23 -9.33 -0.68
CA ASP A 32 15.49 -9.31 -1.94
C ASP A 32 13.97 -9.30 -1.77
N LYS A 33 13.45 -9.28 -0.53
CA LYS A 33 12.01 -9.40 -0.26
C LYS A 33 11.48 -8.21 0.53
N ALA A 34 10.42 -7.58 0.04
CA ALA A 34 9.66 -6.60 0.81
C ALA A 34 8.51 -7.27 1.55
N LEU A 35 8.39 -7.00 2.85
CA LEU A 35 7.31 -7.47 3.71
C LEU A 35 6.53 -6.28 4.25
N LEU A 36 5.24 -6.46 4.51
CA LEU A 36 4.51 -5.47 5.31
C LEU A 36 5.16 -5.37 6.69
N SER A 37 5.27 -4.15 7.22
CA SER A 37 5.79 -3.97 8.57
C SER A 37 4.81 -4.58 9.59
N PRO A 38 5.26 -4.93 10.81
CA PRO A 38 4.36 -5.45 11.85
C PRO A 38 3.20 -4.50 12.16
N HIS A 39 3.48 -3.20 12.26
CA HIS A 39 2.46 -2.18 12.53
C HIS A 39 1.45 -2.08 11.38
N PHE A 40 1.93 -2.02 10.14
CA PHE A 40 1.03 -1.96 9.00
C PHE A 40 0.20 -3.24 8.84
N SER A 41 0.79 -4.40 9.12
CA SER A 41 0.10 -5.70 9.08
C SER A 41 -1.07 -5.78 10.07
N ILE A 42 -0.94 -5.16 11.26
CA ILE A 42 -2.03 -5.06 12.23
C ILE A 42 -3.16 -4.20 11.67
N VAL A 43 -2.85 -3.04 11.08
CA VAL A 43 -3.84 -2.16 10.43
C VAL A 43 -4.56 -2.91 9.29
N VAL A 44 -3.82 -3.59 8.43
CA VAL A 44 -4.39 -4.42 7.34
C VAL A 44 -5.33 -5.49 7.89
N SER A 45 -4.93 -6.20 8.94
CA SER A 45 -5.77 -7.24 9.56
C SER A 45 -7.08 -6.67 10.13
N ASN A 46 -7.01 -5.50 10.78
CA ASN A 46 -8.19 -4.82 11.31
C ASN A 46 -9.14 -4.35 10.20
N VAL A 47 -8.60 -3.78 9.12
CA VAL A 47 -9.41 -3.35 7.97
C VAL A 47 -10.05 -4.55 7.27
N MET A 48 -9.29 -5.63 7.07
CA MET A 48 -9.78 -6.87 6.47
C MET A 48 -10.97 -7.45 7.26
N ALA A 49 -10.85 -7.49 8.60
CA ALA A 49 -11.93 -7.92 9.49
C ALA A 49 -13.17 -7.01 9.39
N ASN A 50 -12.97 -5.68 9.37
CA ASN A 50 -14.06 -4.70 9.25
C ASN A 50 -14.78 -4.78 7.90
N MET A 51 -14.05 -5.00 6.81
CA MET A 51 -14.61 -5.14 5.46
C MET A 51 -15.19 -6.54 5.21
N LYS A 52 -15.05 -7.49 6.15
CA LYS A 52 -15.42 -8.91 6.00
C LYS A 52 -14.78 -9.53 4.74
N LEU A 53 -13.55 -9.13 4.46
CA LEU A 53 -12.78 -9.66 3.33
C LEU A 53 -12.09 -10.95 3.74
N ASN A 54 -12.10 -11.92 2.83
CA ASN A 54 -11.41 -13.19 3.02
C ASN A 54 -9.98 -13.09 2.49
N GLU A 55 -9.13 -14.05 2.88
CA GLU A 55 -7.77 -14.15 2.35
C GLU A 55 -7.73 -14.43 0.83
N ASP A 56 -8.83 -14.77 0.16
CA ASP A 56 -8.88 -14.92 -1.30
C ASP A 56 -9.56 -13.74 -2.01
N ALA A 57 -9.59 -12.57 -1.36
CA ALA A 57 -10.15 -11.35 -1.96
C ALA A 57 -9.48 -11.02 -3.31
N GLY A 58 -10.30 -10.63 -4.29
CA GLY A 58 -9.84 -10.29 -5.63
C GLY A 58 -8.90 -9.07 -5.66
N SER A 59 -8.30 -8.80 -6.81
CA SER A 59 -7.34 -7.68 -6.97
C SER A 59 -7.95 -6.32 -6.61
N SER A 60 -9.21 -6.08 -7.01
CA SER A 60 -9.95 -4.84 -6.68
C SER A 60 -10.14 -4.66 -5.18
N ASP A 61 -10.52 -5.73 -4.48
CA ASP A 61 -10.73 -5.70 -3.03
C ASP A 61 -9.40 -5.56 -2.28
N THR A 62 -8.34 -6.19 -2.78
CA THR A 62 -6.98 -6.01 -2.25
C THR A 62 -6.51 -4.57 -2.38
N MET A 63 -6.73 -3.93 -3.54
CA MET A 63 -6.38 -2.51 -3.72
C MET A 63 -7.15 -1.60 -2.76
N LYS A 64 -8.46 -1.85 -2.57
CA LYS A 64 -9.27 -1.10 -1.59
C LYS A 64 -8.77 -1.31 -0.17
N LEU A 65 -8.46 -2.55 0.19
CA LEU A 65 -7.89 -2.90 1.49
C LEU A 65 -6.59 -2.10 1.72
N MET A 66 -5.63 -2.17 0.79
CA MET A 66 -4.37 -1.44 0.90
C MET A 66 -4.57 0.08 0.95
N TYR A 67 -5.50 0.63 0.18
CA TYR A 67 -5.84 2.05 0.20
C TYR A 67 -6.33 2.50 1.58
N TYR A 68 -7.34 1.83 2.14
CA TYR A 68 -7.87 2.21 3.45
C TYR A 68 -6.86 1.96 4.57
N SER A 69 -6.11 0.86 4.50
CA SER A 69 -5.05 0.57 5.46
C SER A 69 -3.97 1.64 5.44
N LEU A 70 -3.56 2.12 4.27
CA LEU A 70 -2.56 3.19 4.16
C LEU A 70 -3.08 4.49 4.80
N LEU A 71 -4.30 4.92 4.49
CA LEU A 71 -4.87 6.14 5.09
C LEU A 71 -5.00 6.04 6.61
N ILE A 72 -5.42 4.89 7.13
CA ILE A 72 -5.51 4.64 8.57
C ILE A 72 -4.12 4.65 9.21
N TYR A 73 -3.14 3.99 8.58
CA TYR A 73 -1.76 3.98 9.06
C TYR A 73 -1.16 5.38 9.13
N MET A 74 -1.38 6.23 8.11
CA MET A 74 -0.91 7.62 8.13
C MET A 74 -1.52 8.42 9.29
N ASN A 75 -2.79 8.20 9.62
CA ASN A 75 -3.44 8.84 10.76
C ASN A 75 -2.87 8.32 12.10
N GLU A 76 -2.78 7.01 12.28
CA GLU A 76 -2.47 6.38 13.57
C GLU A 76 -0.97 6.36 13.89
N HIS A 77 -0.12 6.10 12.88
CA HIS A 77 1.31 5.89 13.07
C HIS A 77 2.15 7.10 12.66
N LEU A 78 1.80 7.78 11.56
CA LEU A 78 2.48 9.02 11.16
C LEU A 78 1.90 10.27 11.86
N LYS A 79 0.89 10.08 12.72
CA LYS A 79 0.23 11.12 13.53
C LYS A 79 -0.32 12.27 12.69
N MET A 80 -0.71 12.00 11.44
CA MET A 80 -1.36 13.00 10.60
C MET A 80 -2.73 13.35 11.19
N PRO A 81 -3.12 14.64 11.29
CA PRO A 81 -4.42 15.00 11.84
C PRO A 81 -5.56 14.34 11.06
N LYS A 82 -6.47 13.65 11.76
CA LYS A 82 -7.66 13.02 11.17
C LYS A 82 -8.44 13.93 10.19
N PRO A 83 -8.65 15.24 10.45
CA PRO A 83 -9.31 16.12 9.49
C PRO A 83 -8.56 16.22 8.16
N LEU A 84 -7.22 16.25 8.20
CA LEU A 84 -6.38 16.30 7.00
C LEU A 84 -6.46 14.99 6.22
N ILE A 85 -6.43 13.85 6.91
CA ILE A 85 -6.60 12.53 6.26
C ILE A 85 -7.98 12.40 5.62
N MET A 86 -9.05 12.87 6.28
CA MET A 86 -10.40 12.85 5.70
C MET A 86 -10.50 13.79 4.50
N ALA A 87 -9.93 14.99 4.57
CA ALA A 87 -9.88 15.91 3.44
C ALA A 87 -9.13 15.30 2.26
N LEU A 88 -7.94 14.72 2.51
CA LEU A 88 -7.16 14.00 1.51
C LEU A 88 -7.96 12.84 0.89
N GLY A 89 -8.58 12.00 1.70
CA GLY A 89 -9.42 10.89 1.22
C GLY A 89 -10.57 11.37 0.32
N ASN A 90 -11.27 12.43 0.74
CA ASN A 90 -12.36 13.03 -0.04
C ASN A 90 -11.87 13.63 -1.38
N ASP A 91 -10.71 14.28 -1.36
CA ASP A 91 -10.10 14.85 -2.55
C ASP A 91 -9.64 13.75 -3.50
N LEU A 92 -9.06 12.67 -2.98
CA LEU A 92 -8.67 11.50 -3.75
C LEU A 92 -9.88 10.82 -4.38
N GLU A 93 -11.01 10.69 -3.70
CA GLU A 93 -12.22 10.09 -4.28
C GLU A 93 -12.75 10.86 -5.49
N LYS A 94 -12.61 12.20 -5.49
CA LYS A 94 -13.17 13.08 -6.52
C LYS A 94 -12.20 13.46 -7.62
N ASN A 95 -10.91 13.59 -7.27
CA ASN A 95 -9.90 14.25 -8.09
C ASN A 95 -8.63 13.41 -8.25
N ARG A 96 -8.66 12.10 -7.99
CA ARG A 96 -7.48 11.21 -8.02
C ARG A 96 -6.60 11.40 -9.26
N GLU A 97 -7.21 11.51 -10.43
CA GLU A 97 -6.49 11.53 -11.71
C GLU A 97 -5.87 12.89 -12.02
N SER A 98 -6.40 13.97 -11.44
CA SER A 98 -5.93 15.33 -11.65
C SER A 98 -4.91 15.79 -10.60
N MET A 99 -4.77 15.07 -9.48
CA MET A 99 -3.87 15.43 -8.38
C MET A 99 -2.56 14.61 -8.40
N GLU A 100 -1.45 15.27 -8.10
CA GLU A 100 -0.16 14.62 -7.90
C GLU A 100 -0.18 13.65 -6.71
N SER A 101 -0.80 14.06 -5.59
CA SER A 101 -1.04 13.17 -4.45
C SER A 101 -1.88 11.95 -4.83
N GLY A 102 -2.81 12.10 -5.78
CA GLY A 102 -3.60 11.00 -6.32
C GLY A 102 -2.77 9.99 -7.08
N LYS A 103 -1.79 10.45 -7.87
CA LYS A 103 -0.82 9.58 -8.53
C LYS A 103 0.06 8.86 -7.50
N LEU A 104 0.62 9.58 -6.53
CA LEU A 104 1.48 9.00 -5.49
C LEU A 104 0.77 7.90 -4.69
N ILE A 105 -0.41 8.21 -4.13
CA ILE A 105 -1.18 7.24 -3.34
C ILE A 105 -1.57 6.02 -4.19
N THR A 106 -1.93 6.22 -5.46
CA THR A 106 -2.24 5.10 -6.37
C THR A 106 -1.02 4.20 -6.58
N THR A 107 0.16 4.79 -6.77
CA THR A 107 1.42 4.03 -6.92
C THR A 107 1.76 3.27 -5.64
N TYR A 108 1.64 3.91 -4.46
CA TYR A 108 1.86 3.24 -3.18
C TYR A 108 0.93 2.05 -2.99
N VAL A 109 -0.37 2.22 -3.26
CA VAL A 109 -1.36 1.15 -3.15
C VAL A 109 -1.06 0.00 -4.12
N ALA A 110 -0.61 0.31 -5.35
CA ALA A 110 -0.22 -0.71 -6.31
C ALA A 110 0.98 -1.54 -5.81
N VAL A 111 2.02 -0.87 -5.30
CA VAL A 111 3.20 -1.53 -4.70
C VAL A 111 2.80 -2.41 -3.52
N LEU A 112 1.98 -1.89 -2.59
CA LEU A 112 1.51 -2.64 -1.42
C LEU A 112 0.67 -3.86 -1.81
N SER A 113 -0.18 -3.72 -2.84
CA SER A 113 -1.01 -4.82 -3.35
C SER A 113 -0.15 -5.94 -3.96
N GLU A 114 0.92 -5.58 -4.66
CA GLU A 114 1.86 -6.53 -5.24
C GLU A 114 2.67 -7.25 -4.13
N ILE A 115 3.19 -6.51 -3.15
CA ILE A 115 3.86 -7.08 -1.98
C ILE A 115 2.94 -8.07 -1.25
N TRP A 116 1.67 -7.70 -1.03
CA TRP A 116 0.67 -8.57 -0.43
C TRP A 116 0.47 -9.86 -1.24
N ALA A 117 0.30 -9.76 -2.56
CA ALA A 117 0.12 -10.90 -3.43
C ALA A 117 1.33 -11.85 -3.41
N GLN A 118 2.56 -11.31 -3.43
CA GLN A 118 3.79 -12.08 -3.38
C GLN A 118 3.96 -12.82 -2.06
N ASN A 119 3.72 -12.13 -0.94
CA ASN A 119 3.85 -12.72 0.40
C ASN A 119 2.88 -13.90 0.61
N ARG A 120 1.66 -13.82 0.06
CA ARG A 120 0.69 -14.92 0.16
C ARG A 120 0.99 -16.10 -0.75
N ARG A 121 1.44 -15.87 -1.98
CA ARG A 121 1.87 -16.97 -2.87
C ARG A 121 2.94 -17.84 -2.20
N GLN A 122 3.87 -17.21 -1.48
CA GLN A 122 4.94 -17.92 -0.77
C GLN A 122 4.44 -18.68 0.46
N ALA A 123 3.53 -18.07 1.25
CA ALA A 123 2.91 -18.75 2.40
C ALA A 123 2.16 -20.03 1.99
N ASN A 124 1.58 -20.06 0.79
CA ASN A 124 0.90 -21.23 0.25
C ASN A 124 1.85 -22.25 -0.41
N ASN A 125 3.01 -21.83 -0.92
CA ASN A 125 4.01 -22.73 -1.51
C ASN A 125 4.89 -23.43 -0.47
N ASN A 126 4.93 -22.94 0.78
CA ASN A 126 5.69 -23.52 1.90
C ASN A 126 4.83 -24.39 2.83
N LYS A 127 3.59 -24.72 2.44
CA LYS A 127 2.69 -25.67 3.12
C LYS A 127 2.64 -26.98 2.35
#